data_AF-A0A957SVV0-F1
#
_entry.id   AF-A0A957SVV0-F1
#
_cell.length_a   1.000
_cell.length_b   1.000
_cell.length_c   1.000
_cell.angle_alpha   90.00
_cell.angle_beta   90.00
_cell.angle_gamma   90.00
#
_symmetry.space_group_name_H-M   'P 1'
#
loop_
_entity.id
_entity.type
_entity.pdbx_description
1 polymer ?
#
loop_
_entity_poly.entity_id
_entity_poly.type
_entity_poly.pdbx_seq_one_letter_code
_entity_poly.pdbx_strand_id
1 'polypeptide(L)'
;MTTLSFLTVDLPCDMALQAAKKKLSQGGLRALQTFDLHTARHTQQDCPCPNHGTTECDCQMVVLMVYGETAEPATLILHGSDGQTRFSIADDPSQQADRKLVASIKEALDIKVAVSA
;
A
#
# COMPACT_ATOMS: atom_id res chain seq x y z
N MET A 1 -2.04 -2.44 16.33
CA MET A 1 -1.68 -1.73 15.09
C MET A 1 -2.94 -1.14 14.48
N THR A 2 -3.06 0.18 14.53
CA THR A 2 -4.13 0.92 13.86
C THR A 2 -3.63 1.38 12.50
N THR A 3 -4.49 1.44 11.49
CA THR A 3 -4.12 1.92 10.16
C THR A 3 -4.99 3.11 9.81
N LEU A 4 -4.35 4.26 9.54
CA LEU A 4 -5.06 5.44 9.07
C LEU A 4 -4.90 5.56 7.57
N SER A 5 -6.01 5.37 6.86
CA SER A 5 -6.07 5.55 5.42
C SER A 5 -6.00 7.03 5.08
N PHE A 6 -5.22 7.36 4.06
CA PHE A 6 -4.99 8.75 3.66
C PHE A 6 -5.21 9.00 2.16
N LEU A 7 -5.34 7.94 1.36
CA LEU A 7 -5.58 8.00 -0.07
C LEU A 7 -6.36 6.77 -0.54
N THR A 8 -7.33 6.98 -1.42
CA THR A 8 -8.00 5.92 -2.18
C THR A 8 -7.91 6.26 -3.66
N VAL A 9 -7.64 5.28 -4.52
CA VAL A 9 -7.58 5.44 -5.97
C VAL A 9 -8.47 4.41 -6.65
N ASP A 10 -9.07 4.79 -7.78
CA ASP A 10 -9.85 3.90 -8.64
C ASP A 10 -8.92 3.11 -9.58
N LEU A 11 -8.01 2.33 -8.98
CA LEU A 11 -7.10 1.44 -9.69
C LEU A 11 -7.00 0.09 -8.95
N PRO A 12 -6.92 -1.02 -9.71
CA PRO A 12 -6.58 -2.34 -9.15
C PRO A 12 -5.25 -2.31 -8.39
N CYS A 13 -5.11 -3.15 -7.37
CA CYS A 13 -4.00 -3.10 -6.42
C CYS A 13 -2.63 -3.23 -7.09
N ASP A 14 -2.47 -4.11 -8.08
CA ASP A 14 -1.21 -4.27 -8.81
C ASP A 14 -0.81 -2.99 -9.57
N MET A 15 -1.78 -2.33 -10.23
CA MET A 15 -1.53 -1.08 -10.93
C MET A 15 -1.19 0.05 -9.94
N ALA A 16 -1.95 0.13 -8.84
CA ALA A 16 -1.72 1.09 -7.77
C ALA A 16 -0.34 0.88 -7.12
N LEU A 17 0.09 -0.36 -6.93
CA LEU A 17 1.40 -0.74 -6.41
C LEU A 17 2.54 -0.27 -7.32
N GLN A 18 2.45 -0.52 -8.62
CA GLN A 18 3.48 -0.08 -9.57
C GLN A 18 3.55 1.45 -9.63
N ALA A 19 2.40 2.13 -9.67
CA ALA A 19 2.34 3.58 -9.63
C ALA A 19 2.94 4.14 -8.33
N ALA A 20 2.63 3.53 -7.19
CA ALA A 20 3.15 3.93 -5.89
C ALA A 20 4.67 3.76 -5.80
N LYS A 21 5.22 2.60 -6.18
CA LYS A 21 6.68 2.37 -6.20
C LYS A 21 7.40 3.39 -7.08
N LYS A 22 6.84 3.69 -8.26
CA LYS A 22 7.40 4.70 -9.18
C LYS A 22 7.39 6.09 -8.54
N LYS A 23 6.24 6.54 -8.03
CA LYS A 23 6.11 7.86 -7.40
C LYS A 23 7.00 8.03 -6.17
N LEU A 24 7.05 7.02 -5.30
CA LEU A 24 7.95 7.01 -4.14
C LEU A 24 9.41 7.13 -4.57
N SER A 25 9.83 6.34 -5.56
CA SER A 25 11.19 6.43 -6.11
C SER A 25 11.49 7.80 -6.73
N GLN A 26 10.53 8.42 -7.42
CA GLN A 26 10.67 9.78 -7.96
C GLN A 26 10.80 10.84 -6.86
N GLY A 27 10.15 10.61 -5.72
CA GLY A 27 10.31 11.42 -4.50
C GLY A 27 11.55 11.09 -3.67
N GLY A 28 12.48 10.27 -4.19
CA GLY A 28 13.71 9.88 -3.48
C GLY A 28 13.52 8.83 -2.38
N LEU A 29 12.33 8.23 -2.27
CA LEU A 29 12.01 7.22 -1.26
C LEU A 29 12.21 5.81 -1.82
N ARG A 30 12.71 4.90 -0.98
CA ARG A 30 12.89 3.48 -1.35
C ARG A 30 11.79 2.62 -0.75
N ALA A 31 10.97 2.00 -1.60
CA ALA A 31 9.93 1.07 -1.18
C ALA A 31 10.38 -0.40 -1.31
N LEU A 32 10.44 -1.12 -0.20
CA LEU A 32 10.69 -2.56 -0.14
C LEU A 32 9.39 -3.30 0.13
N GLN A 33 8.98 -4.19 -0.78
CA GLN A 33 7.80 -5.04 -0.57
C GLN A 33 8.16 -6.20 0.35
N THR A 34 7.45 -6.30 1.47
CA THR A 34 7.71 -7.33 2.50
C THR A 34 6.58 -8.35 2.61
N PHE A 35 5.39 -8.00 2.11
CA PHE A 35 4.26 -8.93 2.06
C PHE A 35 3.40 -8.67 0.83
N ASP A 36 2.86 -9.75 0.28
CA ASP A 36 1.84 -9.73 -0.76
C ASP A 36 0.89 -10.92 -0.55
N LEU A 37 -0.37 -10.57 -0.30
CA LEU A 37 -1.43 -11.54 -0.05
C LEU A 37 -1.70 -12.42 -1.27
N HIS A 38 -1.54 -11.91 -2.50
CA HIS A 38 -1.77 -12.72 -3.69
C HIS A 38 -0.80 -13.90 -3.73
N THR A 39 0.50 -13.63 -3.52
CA THR A 39 1.54 -14.65 -3.40
C THR A 39 1.32 -15.59 -2.21
N ALA A 40 0.91 -15.06 -1.05
CA ALA A 40 0.66 -15.87 0.16
C ALA A 40 -0.61 -16.74 0.07
N ARG A 41 -1.64 -16.30 -0.67
CA ARG A 41 -2.88 -17.08 -0.85
C ARG A 41 -2.65 -18.33 -1.67
N HIS A 42 -1.73 -18.32 -2.64
CA HIS A 42 -1.35 -19.55 -3.35
C HIS A 42 -0.77 -20.63 -2.42
N THR A 43 -0.36 -20.28 -1.20
CA THR A 43 0.17 -21.22 -0.20
C THR A 43 -0.79 -21.50 0.96
N GLN A 44 -1.96 -20.85 1.05
CA GLN A 44 -2.94 -21.05 2.14
C GLN A 44 -4.36 -21.36 1.63
N GLN A 45 -4.94 -22.46 2.11
CA GLN A 45 -6.22 -23.00 1.63
C GLN A 45 -7.47 -22.33 2.25
N ASP A 46 -7.34 -21.70 3.43
CA ASP A 46 -8.48 -21.18 4.21
C ASP A 46 -8.39 -19.67 4.44
N CYS A 47 -8.71 -18.86 3.43
CA CYS A 47 -8.81 -17.41 3.58
C CYS A 47 -10.28 -16.99 3.79
N PRO A 48 -10.60 -16.15 4.80
CA PRO A 48 -11.97 -15.78 5.15
C PRO A 48 -12.60 -14.70 4.23
N CYS A 49 -12.10 -14.53 3.00
CA CYS A 49 -12.77 -13.69 2.00
C CYS A 49 -14.17 -14.28 1.73
N PRO A 50 -15.28 -13.53 1.81
CA PRO A 50 -16.62 -14.06 1.52
C PRO A 50 -16.73 -14.65 0.11
N ASN A 51 -15.92 -14.10 -0.80
CA ASN A 51 -15.79 -14.54 -2.18
C ASN A 51 -14.57 -15.47 -2.38
N HIS A 52 -13.96 -15.99 -1.31
CA HIS A 52 -12.73 -16.78 -1.40
C HIS A 52 -12.89 -17.96 -2.36
N GLY A 53 -11.96 -18.08 -3.32
CA GLY A 53 -11.99 -19.15 -4.32
C GLY A 53 -12.98 -18.95 -5.47
N THR A 54 -13.72 -17.84 -5.51
CA THR A 54 -14.52 -17.45 -6.68
C THR A 54 -13.73 -16.48 -7.56
N THR A 55 -14.18 -16.30 -8.80
CA THR A 55 -13.67 -15.28 -9.73
C THR A 55 -13.94 -13.83 -9.27
N GLU A 56 -14.62 -13.65 -8.13
CA GLU A 56 -15.08 -12.36 -7.60
C GLU A 56 -14.28 -11.87 -6.38
N CYS A 57 -13.33 -12.63 -5.85
CA CYS A 57 -12.44 -12.14 -4.77
C CYS A 57 -11.21 -11.45 -5.36
N ASP A 58 -11.33 -10.15 -5.63
CA ASP A 58 -10.22 -9.27 -6.03
C ASP A 58 -9.45 -8.68 -4.83
N CYS A 59 -9.78 -9.09 -3.61
CA CYS A 59 -9.14 -8.60 -2.39
C CYS A 59 -7.63 -8.88 -2.39
N GLN A 60 -6.84 -7.81 -2.30
CA GLN A 60 -5.39 -7.88 -2.23
C GLN A 60 -4.85 -6.99 -1.12
N MET A 61 -3.80 -7.44 -0.44
CA MET A 61 -3.07 -6.65 0.53
C MET A 61 -1.59 -6.73 0.22
N VAL A 62 -0.94 -5.58 0.10
CA VAL A 62 0.50 -5.47 -0.10
C VAL A 62 1.07 -4.58 1.00
N VAL A 63 2.16 -5.03 1.62
CA VAL A 63 2.88 -4.26 2.63
C VAL A 63 4.23 -3.84 2.08
N LEU A 64 4.49 -2.53 2.17
CA LEU A 64 5.74 -1.89 1.80
C LEU A 64 6.40 -1.31 3.05
N MET A 65 7.68 -1.59 3.25
CA MET A 65 8.54 -0.78 4.10
C MET A 65 9.12 0.34 3.25
N VAL A 66 8.79 1.58 3.58
CA VAL A 66 9.24 2.76 2.84
C VAL A 66 10.32 3.47 3.65
N TYR A 67 11.50 3.60 3.05
CA TYR A 67 12.68 4.22 3.63
C TYR A 67 12.89 5.61 3.05
N GLY A 68 13.16 6.59 3.92
CA GLY A 68 13.70 7.90 3.55
C GLY A 68 15.20 7.96 3.84
N GLU A 69 15.70 9.13 4.24
CA GLU A 69 17.10 9.34 4.62
C GLU A 69 17.43 8.75 6.01
N THR A 70 16.43 8.62 6.89
CA THR A 70 16.58 8.03 8.22
C THR A 70 16.52 6.50 8.18
N ALA A 71 17.05 5.85 9.23
CA ALA A 71 17.16 4.39 9.28
C ALA A 71 15.82 3.66 9.47
N GLU A 72 14.85 4.28 10.14
CA GLU A 72 13.56 3.65 10.47
C GLU A 72 12.53 3.83 9.34
N PRO A 73 12.03 2.75 8.74
CA PRO A 73 11.03 2.83 7.67
C PRO A 73 9.61 3.04 8.21
N ALA A 74 8.77 3.66 7.39
CA ALA A 74 7.33 3.62 7.60
C ALA A 74 6.73 2.37 6.94
N THR A 75 5.71 1.79 7.58
CA THR A 75 4.94 0.69 6.97
C THR A 75 3.74 1.25 6.22
N LEU A 76 3.78 1.14 4.89
CA LEU A 76 2.71 1.51 3.97
C LEU A 76 1.94 0.25 3.55
N ILE A 77 0.63 0.29 3.69
CA ILE A 77 -0.27 -0.82 3.38
C ILE A 77 -1.17 -0.38 2.21
N LEU A 78 -1.16 -1.19 1.15
CA LEU A 78 -2.10 -1.10 0.05
C LEU A 78 -3.14 -2.19 0.24
N HIS A 79 -4.40 -1.82 0.28
CA HIS A 79 -5.52 -2.76 0.35
C HIS A 79 -6.44 -2.52 -0.85
N GLY A 80 -6.46 -3.48 -1.78
CA GLY A 80 -7.29 -3.47 -2.97
C GLY A 80 -8.57 -4.26 -2.77
N SER A 81 -9.69 -3.72 -3.25
CA SER A 81 -10.99 -4.37 -3.30
C SER A 81 -11.91 -3.61 -4.27
N ASP A 82 -12.75 -4.31 -5.02
CA ASP A 82 -13.73 -3.73 -5.95
C ASP A 82 -13.10 -2.78 -6.99
N GLY A 83 -11.93 -3.15 -7.52
CA GLY A 83 -11.17 -2.31 -8.47
C GLY A 83 -10.59 -1.01 -7.91
N GLN A 84 -10.73 -0.76 -6.61
CA GLN A 84 -10.16 0.38 -5.89
C GLN A 84 -9.00 -0.06 -5.00
N THR A 85 -8.07 0.86 -4.73
CA THR A 85 -6.97 0.61 -3.78
C THR A 85 -6.90 1.72 -2.74
N ARG A 86 -6.91 1.31 -1.47
CA ARG A 86 -6.76 2.18 -0.31
C ARG A 86 -5.32 2.10 0.23
N PHE A 87 -4.73 3.26 0.46
CA PHE A 87 -3.40 3.43 1.02
C PHE A 87 -3.51 3.86 2.48
N SER A 88 -2.81 3.16 3.36
CA SER A 88 -2.77 3.45 4.79
C SER A 88 -1.36 3.36 5.36
N ILE A 89 -1.04 4.21 6.33
CA ILE A 89 0.19 4.06 7.12
C ILE A 89 -0.16 3.29 8.39
N ALA A 90 0.69 2.32 8.75
CA ALA A 90 0.62 1.68 10.05
C ALA A 90 0.98 2.70 11.13
N ASP A 91 0.06 2.91 12.07
CA ASP A 91 0.28 3.70 13.26
C ASP A 91 0.33 2.71 14.44
N ASP A 92 1.55 2.33 14.82
CA ASP A 92 1.83 1.60 16.04
C ASP A 92 2.48 2.57 17.04
N PRO A 93 1.89 2.81 18.22
CA PRO A 93 2.47 3.67 19.24
C PRO A 93 3.89 3.29 19.67
N SER A 94 4.27 2.01 19.52
CA SER A 94 5.61 1.49 19.84
C SER A 94 6.63 1.62 18.70
N GLN A 95 6.16 1.90 17.47
CA GLN A 95 6.99 1.99 16.25
C GLN A 95 6.51 3.15 15.36
N GLN A 96 6.20 4.29 15.98
CA GLN A 96 5.63 5.42 15.26
C GLN A 96 6.66 5.96 14.26
N ALA A 97 6.36 5.80 12.98
CA ALA A 97 7.22 6.27 11.91
C ALA A 97 7.45 7.79 12.03
N ASP A 98 8.64 8.23 11.62
CA ASP A 98 8.99 9.65 11.59
C ASP A 98 7.92 10.44 10.82
N ARG A 99 7.37 11.49 11.46
CA ARG A 99 6.31 12.32 10.89
C ARG A 99 6.71 12.98 9.57
N LYS A 100 7.99 13.32 9.39
CA LYS A 100 8.54 13.85 8.14
C LYS A 100 8.50 12.79 7.05
N LEU A 101 8.91 11.56 7.36
CA LEU A 101 8.83 10.45 6.40
C LEU A 101 7.39 10.19 5.98
N VAL A 102 6.45 10.16 6.94
CA VAL A 102 5.02 10.02 6.64
C VAL A 102 4.52 11.17 5.75
N ALA A 103 4.94 12.41 6.01
CA ALA A 103 4.58 13.56 5.18
C ALA A 103 5.14 13.42 3.76
N SER A 104 6.41 13.05 3.61
CA SER A 104 7.04 12.83 2.30
C SER A 104 6.40 11.69 1.52
N ILE A 105 5.97 10.60 2.19
CA ILE A 105 5.22 9.52 1.56
C ILE A 105 3.88 10.04 1.02
N LYS A 106 3.15 10.79 1.85
CA LYS A 106 1.87 11.37 1.43
C LYS A 106 2.05 12.31 0.25
N GLU A 107 3.03 13.20 0.31
CA GLU A 107 3.35 14.14 -0.77
C GLU A 107 3.75 13.43 -2.06
N ALA A 108 4.61 12.41 -1.99
CA ALA A 108 5.03 11.64 -3.17
C ALA A 108 3.83 10.92 -3.82
N LEU A 109 2.88 10.43 -3.03
CA LEU A 109 1.72 9.69 -3.53
C LEU A 109 0.56 10.61 -3.95
N ASP A 110 0.46 11.80 -3.35
CA ASP A 110 -0.53 12.84 -3.62
C ASP A 110 -0.20 13.56 -4.93
N ILE A 111 -0.48 12.86 -6.02
CA ILE A 111 -0.64 13.47 -7.33
C ILE A 111 -2.12 13.36 -7.62
N LYS A 112 -2.82 14.52 -7.62
CA LYS A 112 -4.12 14.71 -8.28
C LYS A 112 -4.13 13.80 -9.50
N VAL A 113 -5.01 12.82 -9.52
CA VAL A 113 -5.20 11.92 -10.65
C VAL A 113 -5.14 12.77 -11.92
N ALA A 114 -4.04 12.69 -12.65
CA ALA A 114 -3.99 13.19 -14.00
C ALA A 114 -4.91 12.22 -14.74
N VAL A 115 -6.18 12.59 -14.83
CA VAL A 115 -7.09 12.05 -15.83
C VAL A 115 -6.48 12.47 -17.16
N SER A 116 -5.66 11.60 -17.73
CA SER A 116 -5.37 11.64 -19.14
C SER A 116 -6.65 11.16 -19.84
N ALA A 117 -7.42 12.12 -20.33
CA ALA A 117 -8.36 11.90 -21.43
C ALA A 117 -7.60 11.71 -22.74
#